data_AF-A0A151E1W7-F1
#
_entry.id   AF-A0A151E1W7-F1
#
_cell.length_a   1.000
_cell.length_b   1.000
_cell.length_c   1.000
_cell.angle_alpha   90.00
_cell.angle_beta   90.00
_cell.angle_gamma   90.00
#
_symmetry.space_group_name_H-M   'P 1'
#
loop_
_entity.id
_entity.type
_entity.pdbx_description
1 polymer ?
#
loop_
_entity_poly.entity_id
_entity_poly.type
_entity_poly.pdbx_seq_one_letter_code
_entity_poly.pdbx_strand_id
1 'polypeptide(L)'
;MNEKTYSTLRKILVTIVGAGVAISVIFENLIIAFAIIIFGMAIIVTLKNKIRKKIEDERVYTIAQKASMRTVQIFGSCIATISILLLVFRNQYSDFELIGSILAYTGCGFLLIYGVFYSYYYKELS
;
A
#
# COMPACT_ATOMS: atom_id res chain seq x y z
N MET A 1 4.85 20.94 8.70
CA MET A 1 5.98 20.06 9.08
C MET A 1 7.04 20.17 7.99
N ASN A 2 8.32 20.29 8.33
CA ASN A 2 9.39 20.46 7.34
C ASN A 2 9.66 19.13 6.60
N GLU A 3 10.00 19.16 5.31
CA GLU A 3 10.15 17.93 4.50
C GLU A 3 11.22 16.98 5.05
N LYS A 4 12.31 17.54 5.59
CA LYS A 4 13.38 16.76 6.24
C LYS A 4 12.86 16.01 7.47
N THR A 5 12.03 16.66 8.29
CA THR A 5 11.40 16.06 9.47
C THR A 5 10.44 14.94 9.10
N TYR A 6 9.67 15.11 8.02
CA TYR A 6 8.79 14.05 7.49
C TYR A 6 9.57 12.81 7.05
N SER A 7 10.67 13.01 6.32
CA SER A 7 11.52 11.93 5.83
C SER A 7 12.10 11.11 6.99
N THR A 8 12.60 11.77 8.04
CA THR A 8 13.12 11.10 9.24
C THR A 8 12.02 10.34 9.99
N LEU A 9 10.86 10.97 10.19
CA LEU A 9 9.73 10.35 10.90
C LEU A 9 9.20 9.12 10.14
N ARG A 10 9.14 9.21 8.81
CA ARG A 10 8.73 8.10 7.94
C ARG A 10 9.70 6.92 8.07
N LYS A 11 11.02 7.16 8.07
CA LYS A 11 12.01 6.09 8.24
C LYS A 11 11.83 5.38 9.58
N ILE A 12 11.69 6.14 10.67
CA ILE A 12 11.46 5.59 12.01
C ILE A 12 10.18 4.74 12.05
N LEU A 13 9.07 5.25 11.49
CA LEU A 13 7.80 4.53 11.42
C LEU A 13 7.92 3.21 10.65
N VAL A 14 8.61 3.21 9.50
CA VAL A 14 8.81 1.99 8.71
C VAL A 14 9.62 0.95 9.49
N THR A 15 10.66 1.38 10.22
CA THR A 15 11.45 0.48 11.06
C THR A 15 10.61 -0.13 12.18
N ILE A 16 9.77 0.68 12.86
CA ILE A 16 8.90 0.21 13.95
C ILE A 16 7.86 -0.79 13.42
N VAL A 17 7.21 -0.48 12.30
CA VAL A 17 6.22 -1.37 11.67
C VAL A 17 6.89 -2.68 11.25
N GLY A 18 8.08 -2.62 10.63
CA GLY A 18 8.83 -3.81 10.24
C GLY A 18 9.19 -4.70 11.43
N ALA A 19 9.67 -4.11 12.52
CA ALA A 19 9.97 -4.85 13.76
C ALA A 19 8.70 -5.46 14.38
N GLY A 20 7.60 -4.70 14.43
CA GLY A 20 6.33 -5.19 14.96
C GLY A 20 5.74 -6.35 14.16
N VAL A 21 5.88 -6.31 12.83
CA VAL A 21 5.48 -7.42 11.95
C VAL A 21 6.35 -8.64 12.19
N ALA A 22 7.67 -8.48 12.28
CA ALA A 22 8.59 -9.59 12.57
C ALA A 22 8.26 -10.29 13.90
N ILE A 23 7.95 -9.51 14.95
CA ILE A 23 7.52 -10.04 16.24
C ILE A 23 6.18 -10.77 16.11
N SER A 24 5.22 -10.20 15.38
CA SER A 24 3.90 -10.81 15.20
C SER A 24 3.95 -12.17 14.50
N VAL A 25 4.92 -12.35 13.58
CA VAL A 25 5.18 -13.64 12.92
C VAL A 25 5.73 -14.67 13.90
N ILE A 26 6.63 -14.27 14.81
CA ILE A 26 7.19 -15.17 15.85
C ILE A 26 6.08 -15.68 16.80
N PHE A 27 5.09 -14.84 17.11
CA PHE A 27 3.95 -15.21 17.96
C PHE A 27 2.84 -15.95 17.21
N GLU A 28 3.06 -16.33 15.93
CA GLU A 28 2.07 -16.98 15.05
C GLU A 28 0.72 -16.23 14.95
N ASN A 29 0.71 -14.94 15.31
CA ASN A 29 -0.51 -14.15 15.37
C ASN A 29 -0.54 -13.14 14.22
N LEU A 30 -1.03 -13.63 13.08
CA LEU A 30 -1.13 -12.86 11.84
C LEU A 30 -2.06 -11.64 11.98
N ILE A 31 -3.08 -11.71 12.84
CA ILE A 31 -4.04 -10.61 13.06
C ILE A 31 -3.32 -9.37 13.58
N ILE A 32 -2.35 -9.56 14.49
CA ILE A 32 -1.55 -8.46 15.05
C ILE A 32 -0.64 -7.85 13.98
N ALA A 33 -0.04 -8.66 13.12
CA ALA A 33 0.79 -8.18 12.01
C ALA A 33 -0.01 -7.26 11.07
N PHE A 34 -1.23 -7.68 10.71
CA PHE A 34 -2.15 -6.90 9.89
C PHE A 34 -2.54 -5.57 10.54
N ALA A 35 -2.89 -5.59 11.82
CA ALA A 35 -3.25 -4.38 12.56
C ALA A 35 -2.10 -3.36 12.57
N ILE A 36 -0.86 -3.81 12.80
CA ILE A 36 0.33 -2.94 12.82
C ILE A 36 0.58 -2.29 11.46
N ILE A 37 0.41 -3.05 10.37
CA ILE A 37 0.59 -2.53 9.00
C ILE A 37 -0.46 -1.46 8.69
N ILE A 38 -1.74 -1.73 9.00
CA ILE A 38 -2.84 -0.79 8.74
C ILE A 38 -2.64 0.49 9.55
N PHE A 39 -2.28 0.39 10.83
CA PHE A 39 -2.00 1.54 11.68
C PHE A 39 -0.81 2.36 11.18
N GLY A 40 0.30 1.69 10.84
CA GLY A 40 1.48 2.34 10.28
C GLY A 40 1.17 3.12 9.00
N MET A 41 0.32 2.54 8.15
CA MET A 41 -0.11 3.17 6.91
C MET A 41 -1.00 4.39 7.16
N ALA A 42 -1.98 4.30 8.05
CA ALA A 42 -2.87 5.41 8.42
C ALA A 42 -2.08 6.62 8.97
N ILE A 43 -1.07 6.35 9.81
CA ILE A 43 -0.19 7.37 10.36
C ILE A 43 0.58 8.08 9.23
N ILE A 44 1.20 7.33 8.31
CA ILE A 44 1.95 7.92 7.19
C ILE A 44 1.06 8.79 6.28
N VAL A 45 -0.17 8.34 6.01
CA VAL A 45 -1.13 9.08 5.16
C VAL A 45 -1.57 10.39 5.82
N THR A 46 -1.92 10.37 7.11
CA THR A 46 -2.32 11.57 7.84
C THR A 46 -1.18 12.59 7.93
N LEU A 47 0.04 12.14 8.21
CA LEU A 47 1.26 12.97 8.21
C LEU A 47 1.52 13.62 6.84
N LYS A 48 1.31 12.87 5.75
CA LYS A 48 1.49 13.36 4.37
C LYS A 48 0.44 14.42 4.00
N ASN A 49 -0.82 14.20 4.36
CA ASN A 49 -1.91 15.14 4.10
C ASN A 49 -1.70 16.48 4.83
N LYS A 50 -1.11 16.44 6.04
CA LYS A 50 -0.76 17.65 6.81
C LYS A 50 0.33 18.52 6.15
N ILE A 51 1.17 17.96 5.29
CA ILE A 51 2.21 18.69 4.54
C ILE A 51 1.65 19.26 3.24
N ARG A 52 0.80 18.47 2.56
CA ARG A 52 0.23 18.83 1.25
C ARG A 52 -0.67 20.07 1.31
N LYS A 53 -1.34 20.31 2.45
CA LYS A 53 -2.20 21.47 2.71
C LYS A 53 -1.52 22.86 2.63
N LYS A 54 -0.19 22.93 2.41
CA LYS A 54 0.57 24.19 2.34
C LYS A 54 0.90 24.63 0.89
N ILE A 55 0.53 23.85 -0.13
CA ILE A 55 0.98 24.07 -1.51
C ILE A 55 -0.18 23.75 -2.47
N GLU A 56 -1.18 24.61 -2.55
CA GLU A 56 -2.32 24.39 -3.43
C GLU A 56 -2.79 25.75 -3.93
N ASP A 57 -2.50 26.08 -5.20
CA ASP A 57 -3.39 26.94 -5.98
C ASP A 57 -3.32 26.75 -7.52
N GLU A 58 -2.60 25.75 -8.08
CA GLU A 58 -2.58 25.56 -9.54
C GLU A 58 -2.67 24.10 -10.10
N ARG A 59 -2.69 23.03 -9.28
CA ARG A 59 -2.35 21.66 -9.76
C ARG A 59 -3.45 20.59 -9.75
N VAL A 60 -4.71 20.92 -10.00
CA VAL A 60 -5.83 19.96 -9.86
C VAL A 60 -5.67 18.69 -10.72
N TYR A 61 -5.26 18.79 -11.98
CA TYR A 61 -5.09 17.64 -12.87
C TYR A 61 -3.85 16.78 -12.55
N THR A 62 -2.71 17.41 -12.26
CA THR A 62 -1.49 16.69 -11.85
C THR A 62 -1.64 16.03 -10.48
N ILE A 63 -2.48 16.59 -9.60
CA ILE A 63 -2.79 16.03 -8.28
C ILE A 63 -3.60 14.74 -8.40
N ALA A 64 -4.59 14.69 -9.29
CA ALA A 64 -5.44 13.52 -9.50
C ALA A 64 -4.65 12.32 -10.07
N GLN A 65 -3.86 12.54 -11.12
CA GLN A 65 -3.01 11.49 -11.71
C GLN A 65 -1.96 10.98 -10.70
N LYS A 66 -1.32 11.89 -9.98
CA LYS A 66 -0.33 11.54 -8.94
C LYS A 66 -0.98 10.86 -7.73
N ALA A 67 -2.23 11.16 -7.41
CA ALA A 67 -2.99 10.45 -6.38
C ALA A 67 -3.33 9.03 -6.85
N SER A 68 -3.83 8.88 -8.08
CA SER A 68 -4.17 7.59 -8.69
C SER A 68 -2.96 6.64 -8.74
N MET A 69 -1.81 7.11 -9.22
CA MET A 69 -0.55 6.34 -9.19
C MET A 69 -0.16 5.90 -7.77
N ARG A 70 -0.35 6.76 -6.78
CA ARG A 70 -0.03 6.44 -5.38
C ARG A 70 -0.99 5.41 -4.80
N THR A 71 -2.27 5.50 -5.14
CA THR A 71 -3.28 4.49 -4.75
C THR A 71 -2.91 3.13 -5.31
N VAL A 72 -2.58 3.04 -6.61
CA VAL A 72 -2.19 1.75 -7.22
C VAL A 72 -0.91 1.19 -6.60
N GLN A 73 0.10 2.03 -6.34
CA GLN A 73 1.32 1.59 -5.67
C GLN A 73 1.06 1.01 -4.28
N ILE A 74 0.25 1.69 -3.46
CA ILE A 74 -0.03 1.25 -2.09
C ILE A 74 -0.92 0.01 -2.12
N PHE A 75 -2.04 0.08 -2.84
CA PHE A 75 -3.04 -0.98 -2.85
C PHE A 75 -2.52 -2.26 -3.52
N GLY A 76 -1.82 -2.11 -4.66
CA GLY A 76 -1.16 -3.22 -5.34
C GLY A 76 -0.07 -3.87 -4.48
N SER A 77 0.75 -3.08 -3.78
CA SER A 77 1.76 -3.62 -2.86
C SER A 77 1.12 -4.37 -1.69
N CYS A 78 0.04 -3.83 -1.11
CA CYS A 78 -0.71 -4.51 -0.05
C CYS A 78 -1.27 -5.84 -0.52
N ILE A 79 -2.04 -5.85 -1.62
CA ILE A 79 -2.63 -7.07 -2.17
C ILE A 79 -1.55 -8.11 -2.45
N ALA A 80 -0.47 -7.73 -3.14
CA ALA A 80 0.62 -8.65 -3.44
C ALA A 80 1.26 -9.24 -2.17
N THR A 81 1.54 -8.41 -1.17
CA THR A 81 2.16 -8.84 0.10
C THR A 81 1.26 -9.83 0.83
N ILE A 82 -0.04 -9.52 0.93
CA ILE A 82 -1.03 -10.37 1.61
C ILE A 82 -1.19 -11.71 0.88
N SER A 83 -1.25 -11.67 -0.45
CA SER A 83 -1.37 -12.87 -1.28
C SER A 83 -0.17 -13.80 -1.08
N ILE A 84 1.04 -13.24 -1.10
CA ILE A 84 2.28 -14.00 -0.87
C ILE A 84 2.28 -14.60 0.54
N LEU A 85 1.89 -13.81 1.55
CA LEU A 85 1.82 -14.27 2.94
C LEU A 85 0.89 -15.49 3.06
N LEU A 86 -0.32 -15.41 2.51
CA LEU A 86 -1.29 -16.52 2.51
C LEU A 86 -0.72 -17.76 1.81
N LEU A 87 -0.07 -17.58 0.66
CA LEU A 87 0.53 -18.68 -0.09
C LEU A 87 1.73 -19.33 0.62
N VAL A 88 2.47 -18.58 1.45
CA VAL A 88 3.55 -19.12 2.28
C VAL A 88 3.00 -20.01 3.39
N PHE A 89 1.88 -19.61 4.02
CA PHE A 89 1.22 -20.38 5.08
C PHE A 89 0.30 -21.49 4.57
N ARG A 90 0.27 -21.76 3.25
CA ARG A 90 -0.62 -22.77 2.64
C ARG A 90 -0.45 -24.18 3.22
N ASN A 91 0.76 -24.53 3.64
CA ASN A 91 1.03 -25.86 4.20
C ASN A 91 0.40 -26.06 5.59
N GLN A 92 0.12 -24.97 6.31
CA GLN A 92 -0.49 -25.00 7.64
C GLN A 92 -2.02 -24.90 7.56
N TYR A 93 -2.53 -24.19 6.54
CA TYR A 93 -3.97 -24.02 6.30
C TYR A 93 -4.28 -24.20 4.80
N SER A 94 -4.88 -25.34 4.44
CA SER A 94 -5.18 -25.67 3.04
C SER A 94 -6.04 -24.63 2.33
N ASP A 95 -6.93 -23.94 3.06
CA ASP A 95 -7.81 -22.91 2.50
C ASP A 95 -7.05 -21.63 2.08
N PHE A 96 -5.86 -21.39 2.65
CA PHE A 96 -5.07 -20.19 2.33
C PHE A 96 -4.44 -20.25 0.93
N GLU A 97 -4.28 -21.45 0.37
CA GLU A 97 -3.83 -21.59 -1.02
C GLU A 97 -4.83 -20.98 -1.98
N LEU A 98 -6.11 -21.32 -1.82
CA LEU A 98 -7.21 -20.82 -2.64
C LEU A 98 -7.36 -19.31 -2.48
N ILE A 99 -7.43 -18.84 -1.23
CA ILE A 99 -7.63 -17.40 -0.92
C ILE A 99 -6.44 -16.58 -1.41
N GLY A 100 -5.21 -17.02 -1.15
CA GLY A 100 -3.98 -16.35 -1.59
C GLY A 100 -3.88 -16.28 -3.12
N SER A 101 -4.28 -17.35 -3.82
CA SER A 101 -4.30 -17.40 -5.28
C SER A 101 -5.33 -16.45 -5.87
N ILE A 102 -6.58 -16.48 -5.39
CA ILE A 102 -7.65 -15.57 -5.84
C ILE A 102 -7.24 -14.11 -5.64
N LEU A 103 -6.63 -13.81 -4.48
CA LEU A 103 -6.20 -12.46 -4.15
C LEU A 103 -5.05 -11.98 -5.07
N ALA A 104 -4.12 -12.86 -5.41
CA ALA A 104 -3.05 -12.57 -6.37
C ALA A 104 -3.62 -12.28 -7.77
N TYR A 105 -4.54 -13.12 -8.27
CA TYR A 105 -5.20 -12.89 -9.55
C TYR A 105 -6.01 -11.59 -9.57
N THR A 106 -6.69 -11.27 -8.47
CA THR A 106 -7.42 -10.01 -8.32
C THR A 106 -6.47 -8.81 -8.37
N GLY A 107 -5.30 -8.90 -7.72
CA GLY A 107 -4.26 -7.89 -7.80
C GLY A 107 -3.73 -7.67 -9.22
N CYS A 108 -3.49 -8.76 -9.95
CA CYS A 108 -3.11 -8.69 -11.37
C CYS A 108 -4.22 -8.04 -12.22
N GLY A 109 -5.48 -8.44 -12.03
CA GLY A 109 -6.62 -7.85 -12.72
C GLY A 109 -6.76 -6.35 -12.45
N PHE A 110 -6.58 -5.93 -11.19
CA PHE A 110 -6.57 -4.52 -10.81
C PHE A 110 -5.48 -3.72 -11.55
N LEU A 111 -4.27 -4.26 -11.67
CA LEU A 111 -3.18 -3.62 -12.42
C LEU A 111 -3.47 -3.53 -13.92
N LEU A 112 -4.07 -4.56 -14.50
CA LEU A 112 -4.48 -4.55 -15.92
C LEU A 112 -5.54 -3.47 -16.18
N ILE A 113 -6.58 -3.42 -15.36
CA ILE A 113 -7.63 -2.41 -15.46
C ILE A 113 -7.03 -1.01 -15.33
N TYR A 114 -6.14 -0.80 -14.35
CA TYR A 114 -5.43 0.47 -14.20
C TYR A 114 -4.61 0.82 -15.45
N GLY A 115 -3.90 -0.14 -16.04
CA GLY A 115 -3.12 0.05 -17.26
C GLY A 115 -3.98 0.47 -18.46
N VAL A 116 -5.16 -0.15 -18.61
CA VAL A 116 -6.14 0.21 -19.65
C VAL A 116 -6.63 1.64 -19.46
N PHE A 117 -7.07 2.00 -18.25
CA PHE A 117 -7.50 3.38 -17.95
C PHE A 117 -6.36 4.38 -18.18
N TYR A 118 -5.15 4.05 -17.74
CA TYR A 118 -3.99 4.91 -17.93
C TYR A 118 -3.70 5.14 -19.41
N SER A 119 -3.74 4.09 -20.23
CA SER A 119 -3.53 4.22 -21.68
C SER A 119 -4.63 5.03 -22.37
N TYR A 120 -5.89 4.87 -21.94
CA TYR A 120 -7.02 5.63 -22.46
C TYR A 120 -6.88 7.13 -22.16
N TYR A 121 -6.70 7.50 -20.89
CA TYR A 121 -6.57 8.92 -20.49
C TYR A 121 -5.27 9.58 -20.98
N TYR A 122 -4.19 8.81 -21.14
CA TYR A 122 -2.93 9.35 -21.68
C TYR A 122 -3.04 9.64 -23.19
N LYS A 123 -3.81 8.85 -23.95
CA LYS A 123 -4.07 9.10 -25.38
C LYS A 123 -4.92 10.34 -25.62
N GLU A 124 -5.81 10.69 -24.70
CA GLU A 124 -6.72 11.84 -24.84
C GLU A 124 -6.03 13.19 -24.49
N LEU A 125 -4.80 13.14 -23.98
CA LEU A 125 -3.99 14.29 -23.60
C LEU A 125 -2.80 14.57 -24.55
N SER A 126 -2.59 13.73 -25.57
CA SER A 126 -1.53 13.83 -26.60
C SER A 126 -2.12 14.26 -27.94
#